data_AF-A0A0R1MXD1-F1
#
_entry.id   AF-A0A0R1MXD1-F1
#
_cell.length_a   1.000
_cell.length_b   1.000
_cell.length_c   1.000
_cell.angle_alpha   90.00
_cell.angle_beta   90.00
_cell.angle_gamma   90.00
#
_symmetry.space_group_name_H-M   'P 1'
#
loop_
_entity.id
_entity.type
_entity.pdbx_description
1 polymer ?
#
loop_
_entity_poly.entity_id
_entity_poly.type
_entity_poly.pdbx_seq_one_letter_code
_entity_poly.pdbx_strand_id
1 'polypeptide(L)'
;MDKQARQYRRWTMWTVLLAALISMGWRAWAVLQLHRGKISQLILQLVIFAVFTVFLYLFLYHSGHGRWHSVLAYAMSIVFLNLTSILLADLLTMLHNSTHLPALIMAPLGILLMVGIAILFAKVVLPEIKSTLDRTLMLLFVVFSAFGLYPTMFWSPMGLAKHGILGDVIDTNLMGILMFVLASFVFAPLWHIKLPRWRFNKNLRWSILLIAVVVGTAYVIFNGFSTADQWQTLLTHWAVPHYPKLNLFYQALEAGIGEEWLHRGLIVSLLLTLPQHWAHRSPFTLALISGAIFGLWHITNLVVQNVPATVNQMISAFGGGLFMAALYFYSGSISLAILMHTMTDLMGFFATGTVISTTPNLYQWEITIITTLIFVAAAALLTMGKQRAVAQQTLDSLT
;
A
#
# COMPACT_ATOMS: atom_id res chain seq x y z
N MET A 1 10.79 18.93 24.34
CA MET A 1 9.46 18.48 23.88
C MET A 1 8.41 19.30 24.61
N ASP A 2 7.61 20.06 23.85
CA ASP A 2 6.60 20.98 24.34
C ASP A 2 5.60 20.29 25.31
N LYS A 3 5.17 20.97 26.37
CA LYS A 3 4.20 20.45 27.35
C LYS A 3 2.90 20.03 26.64
N GLN A 4 2.49 20.79 25.64
CA GLN A 4 1.28 20.52 24.85
C GLN A 4 1.38 19.21 24.06
N ALA A 5 2.53 18.96 23.42
CA ALA A 5 2.78 17.70 22.70
C ALA A 5 2.74 16.49 23.65
N ARG A 6 3.29 16.65 24.86
CA ARG A 6 3.32 15.58 25.87
C ARG A 6 1.91 15.24 26.38
N GLN A 7 1.07 16.25 26.59
CA GLN A 7 -0.33 16.08 27.00
C GLN A 7 -1.16 15.43 25.89
N TYR A 8 -0.99 15.87 24.64
CA TYR A 8 -1.68 15.29 23.49
C TYR A 8 -1.35 13.80 23.29
N ARG A 9 -0.08 13.41 23.46
CA ARG A 9 0.35 12.00 23.42
C ARG A 9 -0.34 11.18 24.49
N ARG A 10 -0.35 11.66 25.73
CA ARG A 10 -1.03 10.97 26.84
C ARG A 10 -2.51 10.79 26.52
N TRP A 11 -3.18 11.84 26.06
CA TRP A 11 -4.61 11.79 25.71
C TRP A 11 -4.90 10.77 24.61
N THR A 12 -4.14 10.81 23.51
CA THR A 12 -4.25 9.85 22.40
C THR A 12 -4.11 8.40 22.87
N MET A 13 -3.17 8.17 23.79
CA MET A 13 -2.89 6.84 24.30
C MET A 13 -3.96 6.35 25.28
N TRP A 14 -4.54 7.26 26.07
CA TRP A 14 -5.72 6.98 26.87
C TRP A 14 -6.93 6.60 26.01
N THR A 15 -7.12 7.23 24.85
CA THR A 15 -8.21 6.88 23.94
C THR A 15 -8.14 5.42 23.49
N VAL A 16 -6.95 4.91 23.17
CA VAL A 16 -6.75 3.50 22.78
C VAL A 16 -6.93 2.56 23.96
N LEU A 17 -6.35 2.88 25.12
CA LEU A 17 -6.52 2.07 26.32
C LEU A 17 -8.00 1.96 26.74
N LEU A 18 -8.74 3.06 26.68
CA LEU A 18 -10.18 3.06 27.00
C LEU A 18 -10.97 2.17 26.04
N ALA A 19 -10.71 2.26 24.73
CA ALA A 19 -11.36 1.39 23.74
C ALA A 19 -11.06 -0.10 24.01
N ALA A 20 -9.82 -0.41 24.38
CA ALA A 20 -9.41 -1.77 24.74
C ALA A 20 -10.15 -2.29 25.98
N LEU A 21 -10.24 -1.48 27.04
CA LEU A 21 -10.94 -1.82 28.28
C LEU A 21 -12.44 -2.06 28.05
N ILE A 22 -13.09 -1.23 27.23
CA ILE A 22 -14.50 -1.40 26.86
C ILE A 22 -14.71 -2.72 26.10
N SER A 23 -13.88 -2.98 25.09
CA SER A 23 -13.93 -4.24 24.32
C SER A 23 -13.72 -5.47 25.21
N MET A 24 -12.74 -5.42 26.12
CA MET A 24 -12.48 -6.50 27.08
C MET A 24 -13.66 -6.73 28.04
N GLY A 25 -14.23 -5.66 28.60
CA GLY A 25 -15.38 -5.76 29.50
C GLY A 25 -16.58 -6.43 28.83
N TRP A 26 -16.84 -6.06 27.57
CA TRP A 26 -17.87 -6.71 26.77
C TRP A 26 -17.59 -8.19 26.54
N ARG A 27 -16.37 -8.57 26.17
CA ARG A 27 -16.03 -9.99 25.96
C ARG A 27 -16.13 -10.80 27.23
N ALA A 28 -15.72 -10.23 28.37
CA ALA A 28 -15.90 -10.86 29.67
C ALA A 28 -17.39 -11.12 29.94
N TRP A 29 -18.26 -10.12 29.71
CA TRP A 29 -19.71 -10.29 29.81
C TRP A 29 -20.22 -11.38 28.84
N ALA A 30 -19.81 -11.35 27.57
CA ALA A 30 -20.24 -12.34 26.58
C ALA A 30 -19.79 -13.77 26.91
N VAL A 31 -18.61 -13.95 27.50
CA VAL A 31 -18.11 -15.24 28.00
C VAL A 31 -18.98 -15.76 29.13
N LEU A 32 -19.34 -14.87 30.08
CA LEU A 32 -20.21 -15.20 31.21
C LEU A 32 -21.60 -15.65 30.73
N GLN A 33 -22.12 -15.05 29.66
CA GLN A 33 -23.46 -15.36 29.13
C GLN A 33 -23.52 -16.59 28.20
N LEU A 34 -22.45 -16.91 27.43
CA LEU A 34 -22.56 -17.82 26.27
C LEU A 34 -21.69 -19.10 26.31
N HIS A 35 -20.82 -19.25 27.31
CA HIS A 35 -19.97 -20.43 27.63
C HIS A 35 -19.06 -21.04 26.50
N ARG A 36 -17.81 -21.33 26.90
CA ARG A 36 -16.68 -22.02 26.23
C ARG A 36 -16.13 -21.47 24.90
N GLY A 37 -16.93 -21.05 23.94
CA GLY A 37 -16.42 -20.62 22.61
C GLY A 37 -15.69 -19.26 22.60
N LYS A 38 -15.94 -18.40 23.59
CA LYS A 38 -15.42 -17.02 23.64
C LYS A 38 -14.25 -16.81 24.60
N ILE A 39 -13.88 -17.84 25.38
CA ILE A 39 -12.81 -17.73 26.40
C ILE A 39 -11.45 -17.52 25.74
N SER A 40 -11.15 -18.25 24.67
CA SER A 40 -9.90 -18.09 23.90
C SER A 40 -9.75 -16.68 23.33
N GLN A 41 -10.84 -16.08 22.85
CA GLN A 41 -10.85 -14.71 22.34
C GLN A 41 -10.64 -13.68 23.43
N LEU A 42 -11.23 -13.89 24.61
CA LEU A 42 -11.00 -13.04 25.79
C LEU A 42 -9.55 -13.12 26.26
N ILE A 43 -8.98 -14.33 26.33
CA ILE A 43 -7.56 -14.53 26.69
C ILE A 43 -6.66 -13.83 25.67
N LEU A 44 -6.93 -13.98 24.37
CA LEU A 44 -6.15 -13.30 23.33
C LEU A 44 -6.21 -11.78 23.49
N GLN A 45 -7.37 -11.19 23.79
CA GLN A 45 -7.48 -9.75 24.05
C GLN A 45 -6.75 -9.30 25.30
N LEU A 46 -6.80 -10.06 26.39
CA LEU A 46 -6.03 -9.77 27.61
C LEU A 46 -4.53 -9.73 27.32
N VAL A 47 -4.03 -10.70 26.55
CA VAL A 47 -2.62 -10.74 26.12
C VAL A 47 -2.29 -9.53 25.24
N ILE A 48 -3.11 -9.24 24.24
CA ILE A 48 -2.97 -8.07 23.35
C ILE A 48 -2.92 -6.77 24.15
N PHE A 49 -3.82 -6.60 25.12
CA PHE A 49 -3.88 -5.40 25.96
C PHE A 49 -2.67 -5.27 26.86
N ALA A 50 -2.22 -6.37 27.48
CA ALA A 50 -1.01 -6.37 28.31
C ALA A 50 0.22 -5.98 27.47
N VAL A 51 0.37 -6.57 26.28
CA VAL A 51 1.46 -6.26 25.34
C VAL A 51 1.38 -4.79 24.91
N PHE A 52 0.21 -4.30 24.49
CA PHE A 52 0.02 -2.90 24.12
C PHE A 52 0.40 -1.94 25.26
N THR A 53 -0.05 -2.24 26.48
CA THR A 53 0.22 -1.42 27.67
C THR A 53 1.72 -1.38 28.01
N VAL A 54 2.43 -2.51 27.88
CA VAL A 54 3.88 -2.58 28.08
C VAL A 54 4.61 -1.74 27.03
N PHE A 55 4.32 -1.93 25.74
CA PHE A 55 4.95 -1.15 24.67
C PHE A 55 4.66 0.34 24.79
N LEU A 56 3.42 0.67 25.15
CA LEU A 56 3.00 2.04 25.41
C LEU A 56 3.79 2.67 26.57
N TYR A 57 3.89 1.96 27.70
CA TYR A 57 4.66 2.40 28.86
C TYR A 57 6.11 2.64 28.45
N LEU A 58 6.73 1.69 27.75
CA LEU A 58 8.11 1.80 27.29
C LEU A 58 8.31 2.99 26.35
N PHE A 59 7.40 3.20 25.40
CA PHE A 59 7.43 4.31 24.44
C PHE A 59 7.30 5.68 25.13
N LEU A 60 6.39 5.80 26.11
CA LEU A 60 6.20 7.06 26.86
C LEU A 60 7.29 7.31 27.90
N TYR A 61 7.82 6.26 28.54
CA TYR A 61 8.84 6.34 29.59
C TYR A 61 10.22 6.63 29.01
N HIS A 62 10.60 5.95 27.93
CA HIS A 62 11.85 6.19 27.22
C HIS A 62 11.70 7.35 26.22
N SER A 63 11.16 8.50 26.64
CA SER A 63 11.11 9.69 25.80
C SER A 63 12.54 10.21 25.58
N GLY A 64 13.10 10.05 24.37
CA GLY A 64 14.52 10.35 24.16
C GLY A 64 14.95 10.38 22.70
N HIS A 65 16.18 10.85 22.47
CA HIS A 65 16.82 10.86 21.17
C HIS A 65 17.79 9.67 21.11
N GLY A 66 17.58 8.72 20.19
CA GLY A 66 18.48 7.57 20.03
C GLY A 66 17.85 6.38 19.28
N ARG A 67 18.69 5.41 18.89
CA ARG A 67 18.28 4.22 18.10
C ARG A 67 17.18 3.41 18.81
N TRP A 68 17.28 3.24 20.13
CA TRP A 68 16.28 2.53 20.93
C TRP A 68 14.90 3.18 20.92
N HIS A 69 14.82 4.51 20.93
CA HIS A 69 13.54 5.21 20.82
C HIS A 69 12.91 5.01 19.43
N SER A 70 13.73 4.95 18.37
CA SER A 70 13.25 4.67 17.00
C SER A 70 12.71 3.23 16.88
N VAL A 71 13.37 2.25 17.50
CA VAL A 71 12.87 0.86 17.57
C VAL A 71 11.55 0.78 18.33
N LEU A 72 11.44 1.47 19.47
CA LEU A 72 10.19 1.53 20.23
C LEU A 72 9.08 2.24 19.46
N ALA A 73 9.39 3.31 18.73
CA ALA A 73 8.42 3.96 17.84
C ALA A 73 7.94 3.00 16.74
N TYR A 74 8.85 2.21 16.15
CA TYR A 74 8.51 1.22 15.12
C TYR A 74 7.60 0.11 15.68
N ALA A 75 7.95 -0.46 16.84
CA ALA A 75 7.13 -1.45 17.52
C ALA A 75 5.76 -0.87 17.90
N MET A 76 5.75 0.36 18.43
CA MET A 76 4.52 1.06 18.78
C MET A 76 3.65 1.30 17.55
N SER A 77 4.23 1.56 16.37
CA SER A 77 3.44 1.69 15.13
C SER A 77 2.72 0.42 14.75
N ILE A 78 3.41 -0.72 14.80
CA ILE A 78 2.82 -2.02 14.50
C ILE A 78 1.68 -2.30 15.47
N VAL A 79 1.96 -2.15 16.76
CA VAL A 79 1.02 -2.43 17.84
C VAL A 79 -0.16 -1.47 17.77
N PHE A 80 0.06 -0.17 17.55
CA PHE A 80 -1.00 0.83 17.46
C PHE A 80 -1.89 0.63 16.23
N LEU A 81 -1.33 0.48 15.03
CA LEU A 81 -2.14 0.34 13.80
C LEU A 81 -2.90 -0.98 13.77
N ASN A 82 -2.29 -2.09 14.18
CA ASN A 82 -2.96 -3.39 14.09
C ASN A 82 -3.91 -3.62 15.29
N LEU A 83 -3.46 -3.38 16.53
CA LEU A 83 -4.26 -3.74 17.71
C LEU A 83 -5.41 -2.75 17.93
N THR A 84 -5.19 -1.45 17.75
CA THR A 84 -6.30 -0.47 17.88
C THR A 84 -7.39 -0.75 16.87
N SER A 85 -7.01 -1.15 15.65
CA SER A 85 -7.95 -1.50 14.59
C SER A 85 -8.77 -2.75 14.92
N ILE A 86 -8.15 -3.80 15.45
CA ILE A 86 -8.86 -5.00 15.92
C ILE A 86 -9.86 -4.67 17.03
N LEU A 87 -9.43 -3.87 18.03
CA LEU A 87 -10.28 -3.49 19.16
C LEU A 87 -11.48 -2.64 18.72
N LEU A 88 -11.26 -1.73 17.79
CA LEU A 88 -12.29 -0.87 17.26
C LEU A 88 -13.28 -1.63 16.36
N ALA A 89 -12.77 -2.53 15.51
CA ALA A 89 -13.59 -3.42 14.71
C ALA A 89 -14.52 -4.27 15.58
N ASP A 90 -14.00 -4.78 16.69
CA ASP A 90 -14.77 -5.53 17.67
C ASP A 90 -15.86 -4.68 18.34
N LEU A 91 -15.53 -3.44 18.71
CA LEU A 91 -16.50 -2.49 19.27
C LEU A 91 -17.63 -2.17 18.28
N LEU A 92 -17.31 -1.97 17.00
CA LEU A 92 -18.31 -1.73 15.97
C LEU A 92 -19.15 -2.98 15.71
N THR A 93 -18.54 -4.16 15.71
CA THR A 93 -19.26 -5.43 15.54
C THR A 93 -20.21 -5.67 16.71
N MET A 94 -19.77 -5.36 17.94
CA MET A 94 -20.62 -5.34 19.13
C MET A 94 -21.81 -4.39 18.94
N LEU A 95 -21.53 -3.14 18.56
CA LEU A 95 -22.57 -2.13 18.37
C LEU A 95 -23.59 -2.59 17.31
N HIS A 96 -23.12 -3.13 16.19
CA HIS A 96 -23.96 -3.68 15.13
C HIS A 96 -24.87 -4.80 15.65
N ASN A 97 -24.29 -5.76 16.38
CA ASN A 97 -25.04 -6.89 16.91
C ASN A 97 -26.02 -6.51 18.03
N SER A 98 -25.73 -5.48 18.83
CA SER A 98 -26.59 -5.07 19.95
C SER A 98 -27.69 -4.09 19.56
N THR A 99 -27.44 -3.25 18.55
CA THR A 99 -28.39 -2.21 18.11
C THR A 99 -29.16 -2.59 16.84
N HIS A 100 -28.74 -3.65 16.15
CA HIS A 100 -29.23 -4.03 14.82
C HIS A 100 -29.13 -2.90 13.78
N LEU A 101 -28.26 -1.90 14.01
CA LEU A 101 -28.02 -0.82 13.07
C LEU A 101 -27.54 -1.38 11.73
N PRO A 102 -28.11 -0.93 10.60
CA PRO A 102 -27.78 -1.48 9.30
C PRO A 102 -26.31 -1.24 8.98
N ALA A 103 -25.75 -2.20 8.27
CA ALA A 103 -24.32 -2.23 8.04
C ALA A 103 -23.85 -1.08 7.10
N LEU A 104 -24.78 -0.51 6.32
CA LEU A 104 -24.59 0.74 5.57
C LEU A 104 -24.28 1.96 6.47
N ILE A 105 -24.73 1.97 7.73
CA ILE A 105 -24.39 3.01 8.72
C ILE A 105 -23.05 2.69 9.39
N MET A 106 -22.80 1.41 9.67
CA MET A 106 -21.55 0.95 10.28
C MET A 106 -20.33 1.16 9.40
N ALA A 107 -20.49 1.10 8.07
CA ALA A 107 -19.39 1.27 7.13
C ALA A 107 -18.76 2.67 7.15
N PRO A 108 -19.52 3.77 6.96
CA PRO A 108 -19.00 5.12 7.13
C PRO A 108 -18.44 5.38 8.52
N LEU A 109 -19.07 4.86 9.57
CA LEU A 109 -18.58 5.01 10.95
C LEU A 109 -17.21 4.34 11.13
N GLY A 110 -17.04 3.12 10.60
CA GLY A 110 -15.75 2.44 10.56
C GLY A 110 -14.68 3.29 9.88
N ILE A 111 -14.95 3.79 8.68
CA ILE A 111 -14.03 4.67 7.92
C ILE A 111 -13.63 5.90 8.73
N LEU A 112 -14.60 6.60 9.34
CA LEU A 112 -14.33 7.80 10.14
C LEU A 112 -13.40 7.50 11.32
N LEU A 113 -13.64 6.37 12.00
CA LEU A 113 -12.82 5.96 13.12
C LEU A 113 -11.42 5.51 12.66
N MET A 114 -11.29 4.86 11.49
CA MET A 114 -10.00 4.50 10.89
C MET A 114 -9.17 5.73 10.56
N VAL A 115 -9.78 6.74 9.94
CA VAL A 115 -9.15 8.03 9.65
C VAL A 115 -8.73 8.70 10.96
N GLY A 116 -9.57 8.64 12.00
CA GLY A 116 -9.25 9.08 13.35
C GLY A 116 -7.99 8.39 13.91
N ILE A 117 -7.92 7.06 13.86
CA ILE A 117 -6.74 6.28 14.29
C ILE A 117 -5.51 6.69 13.48
N ALA A 118 -5.65 6.84 12.16
CA ALA A 118 -4.56 7.26 11.30
C ALA A 118 -4.02 8.65 11.67
N ILE A 119 -4.90 9.62 11.98
CA ILE A 119 -4.52 10.96 12.45
C ILE A 119 -3.77 10.86 13.78
N LEU A 120 -4.29 10.09 14.73
CA LEU A 120 -3.68 9.91 16.05
C LEU A 120 -2.30 9.26 15.94
N PHE A 121 -2.21 8.18 15.16
CA PHE A 121 -0.97 7.49 14.83
C PHE A 121 0.06 8.44 14.21
N ALA A 122 -0.38 9.21 13.21
CA ALA A 122 0.46 10.14 12.46
C ALA A 122 1.01 11.29 13.31
N LYS A 123 0.27 11.72 14.33
CA LYS A 123 0.70 12.82 15.21
C LYS A 123 1.56 12.36 16.38
N VAL A 124 1.40 11.11 16.83
CA VAL A 124 2.06 10.65 18.06
C VAL A 124 3.27 9.77 17.78
N VAL A 125 3.18 8.87 16.81
CA VAL A 125 4.20 7.83 16.59
C VAL A 125 5.07 8.17 15.39
N LEU A 126 4.47 8.56 14.27
CA LEU A 126 5.21 8.86 13.04
C LEU A 126 6.27 9.98 13.15
N PRO A 127 6.11 11.05 13.96
CA PRO A 127 7.14 12.09 14.05
C PRO A 127 8.42 11.62 14.75
N GLU A 128 8.34 10.55 15.55
CA GLU A 128 9.50 9.96 16.23
C GLU A 128 10.40 9.15 15.30
N ILE A 129 9.86 8.72 14.16
CA ILE A 129 10.61 8.03 13.11
C ILE A 129 11.31 9.11 12.27
N LYS A 130 12.61 9.30 12.50
CA LYS A 130 13.41 10.35 11.84
C LYS A 130 14.08 9.87 10.57
N SER A 131 14.52 8.62 10.51
CA SER A 131 15.22 8.05 9.36
C SER A 131 14.27 7.87 8.18
N THR A 132 14.67 8.33 6.99
CA THR A 132 13.93 8.10 5.74
C THR A 132 13.79 6.61 5.44
N LEU A 133 14.81 5.80 5.76
CA LEU A 133 14.76 4.35 5.61
C LEU A 133 13.65 3.76 6.49
N ASP A 134 13.62 4.13 7.77
CA ASP A 134 12.63 3.60 8.71
C ASP A 134 11.21 4.03 8.32
N ARG A 135 11.03 5.27 7.82
CA ARG A 135 9.74 5.72 7.27
C ARG A 135 9.33 4.92 6.04
N THR A 136 10.28 4.60 5.17
CA THR A 136 10.04 3.79 3.97
C THR A 136 9.62 2.37 4.36
N LEU A 137 10.36 1.72 5.26
CA LEU A 137 10.02 0.38 5.77
C LEU A 137 8.65 0.37 6.49
N MET A 138 8.38 1.41 7.28
CA MET A 138 7.10 1.60 7.97
C MET A 138 5.94 1.68 6.97
N LEU A 139 6.09 2.44 5.89
CA LEU A 139 5.06 2.52 4.85
C LEU A 139 4.87 1.18 4.14
N LEU A 140 5.97 0.51 3.73
CA LEU A 140 5.95 -0.73 2.95
C LEU A 140 5.34 -1.91 3.71
N PHE A 141 5.67 -2.08 5.00
CA PHE A 141 5.38 -3.33 5.72
C PHE A 141 4.35 -3.19 6.82
N VAL A 142 4.12 -1.98 7.33
CA VAL A 142 3.24 -1.75 8.49
C VAL A 142 2.00 -0.98 8.06
N VAL A 143 2.18 0.22 7.51
CA VAL A 143 1.05 1.11 7.19
C VAL A 143 0.24 0.51 6.05
N PHE A 144 0.86 0.22 4.90
CA PHE A 144 0.13 -0.30 3.75
C PHE A 144 -0.59 -1.62 4.07
N SER A 145 0.12 -2.58 4.69
CA SER A 145 -0.44 -3.86 5.13
C SER A 145 -1.58 -3.71 6.12
N ALA A 146 -1.47 -2.81 7.11
CA ALA A 146 -2.53 -2.60 8.08
C ALA A 146 -3.80 -2.09 7.40
N PHE A 147 -3.69 -1.06 6.54
CA PHE A 147 -4.83 -0.54 5.80
C PHE A 147 -5.46 -1.57 4.87
N GLY A 148 -4.65 -2.42 4.23
CA GLY A 148 -5.14 -3.54 3.41
C GLY A 148 -5.93 -4.58 4.21
N LEU A 149 -5.60 -4.82 5.47
CA LEU A 149 -6.33 -5.79 6.32
C LEU A 149 -7.63 -5.22 6.92
N TYR A 150 -7.77 -3.90 7.00
CA TYR A 150 -8.91 -3.28 7.67
C TYR A 150 -10.27 -3.71 7.12
N PRO A 151 -10.47 -3.82 5.79
CA PRO A 151 -11.75 -4.28 5.27
C PRO A 151 -12.22 -5.62 5.85
N THR A 152 -11.30 -6.59 5.90
CA THR A 152 -11.57 -7.91 6.47
C THR A 152 -11.84 -7.86 7.97
N MET A 153 -11.13 -7.01 8.72
CA MET A 153 -11.28 -6.91 10.17
C MET A 153 -12.60 -6.23 10.57
N PHE A 154 -12.99 -5.17 9.88
CA PHE A 154 -14.13 -4.34 10.27
C PHE A 154 -15.47 -4.84 9.74
N TRP A 155 -15.53 -5.24 8.47
CA TRP A 155 -16.82 -5.46 7.80
C TRP A 155 -17.16 -6.92 7.56
N SER A 156 -16.15 -7.80 7.46
CA SER A 156 -16.41 -9.26 7.34
C SER A 156 -17.21 -9.81 8.53
N PRO A 157 -16.90 -9.47 9.81
CA PRO A 157 -17.67 -9.97 10.96
C PRO A 157 -19.13 -9.49 10.99
N MET A 158 -19.44 -8.37 10.33
CA MET A 158 -20.79 -7.80 10.23
C MET A 158 -21.59 -8.39 9.04
N GLY A 159 -21.02 -9.33 8.28
CA GLY A 159 -21.67 -9.92 7.11
C GLY A 159 -21.76 -9.01 5.87
N LEU A 160 -21.14 -7.84 5.90
CA LEU A 160 -21.12 -6.88 4.78
C LEU A 160 -20.36 -7.38 3.56
N ALA A 161 -19.34 -8.21 3.78
CA ALA A 161 -18.56 -8.88 2.74
C ALA A 161 -19.42 -9.72 1.78
N LYS A 162 -20.61 -10.19 2.21
CA LYS A 162 -21.36 -11.22 1.49
C LYS A 162 -22.36 -10.70 0.44
N HIS A 163 -22.46 -9.39 0.20
CA HIS A 163 -23.55 -8.82 -0.60
C HIS A 163 -23.11 -7.74 -1.61
N GLY A 164 -23.20 -8.09 -2.90
CA GLY A 164 -23.16 -7.15 -4.03
C GLY A 164 -21.84 -6.37 -4.19
N ILE A 165 -21.89 -5.28 -4.94
CA ILE A 165 -20.73 -4.45 -5.30
C ILE A 165 -19.93 -3.98 -4.06
N LEU A 166 -20.63 -3.65 -2.97
CA LEU A 166 -19.97 -3.20 -1.73
C LEU A 166 -19.17 -4.33 -1.07
N GLY A 167 -19.70 -5.57 -1.09
CA GLY A 167 -18.98 -6.75 -0.61
C GLY A 167 -17.71 -7.00 -1.43
N ASP A 168 -17.81 -6.96 -2.77
CA ASP A 168 -16.66 -7.15 -3.66
C ASP A 168 -15.57 -6.09 -3.45
N VAL A 169 -15.93 -4.82 -3.21
CA VAL A 169 -14.97 -3.73 -2.93
C VAL A 169 -14.29 -3.90 -1.56
N ILE A 170 -15.00 -4.47 -0.58
CA ILE A 170 -14.46 -4.76 0.75
C ILE A 170 -13.52 -5.98 0.70
N ASP A 171 -13.94 -7.06 0.03
CA ASP A 171 -13.21 -8.32 -0.02
C ASP A 171 -11.92 -8.23 -0.85
N THR A 172 -11.85 -7.28 -1.78
CA THR A 172 -10.68 -7.03 -2.62
C THR A 172 -9.71 -6.02 -2.01
N ASN A 173 -9.93 -5.60 -0.76
CA ASN A 173 -9.13 -4.61 -0.03
C ASN A 173 -9.08 -3.19 -0.65
N LEU A 174 -9.80 -2.94 -1.75
CA LEU A 174 -9.85 -1.65 -2.43
C LEU A 174 -10.28 -0.53 -1.47
N MET A 175 -11.25 -0.79 -0.60
CA MET A 175 -11.64 0.18 0.44
C MET A 175 -10.46 0.52 1.39
N GLY A 176 -9.65 -0.48 1.74
CA GLY A 176 -8.43 -0.33 2.54
C GLY A 176 -7.45 0.65 1.91
N ILE A 177 -7.21 0.49 0.61
CA ILE A 177 -6.33 1.37 -0.16
C ILE A 177 -6.88 2.80 -0.28
N LEU A 178 -8.19 2.96 -0.50
CA LEU A 178 -8.79 4.30 -0.51
C LEU A 178 -8.62 4.99 0.86
N MET A 179 -8.77 4.25 1.95
CA MET A 179 -8.51 4.76 3.30
C MET A 179 -7.03 5.11 3.51
N PHE A 180 -6.09 4.30 3.00
CA PHE A 180 -4.66 4.60 3.04
C PHE A 180 -4.34 5.91 2.30
N VAL A 181 -4.89 6.09 1.09
CA VAL A 181 -4.76 7.32 0.31
C VAL A 181 -5.28 8.51 1.10
N LEU A 182 -6.50 8.42 1.67
CA LEU A 182 -7.08 9.49 2.50
C LEU A 182 -6.23 9.79 3.75
N ALA A 183 -5.75 8.76 4.44
CA ALA A 183 -4.88 8.92 5.60
C ALA A 183 -3.57 9.64 5.26
N SER A 184 -3.04 9.44 4.04
CA SER A 184 -1.80 10.09 3.60
C SER A 184 -1.90 11.61 3.50
N PHE A 185 -3.09 12.17 3.23
CA PHE A 185 -3.32 13.63 3.28
C PHE A 185 -3.12 14.22 4.67
N VAL A 186 -3.25 13.41 5.71
CA VAL A 186 -3.02 13.84 7.09
C VAL A 186 -1.54 13.73 7.45
N PHE A 187 -0.90 12.61 7.17
CA PHE A 187 0.45 12.35 7.67
C PHE A 187 1.58 12.87 6.79
N ALA A 188 1.36 13.02 5.48
CA ALA A 188 2.39 13.53 4.55
C ALA A 188 2.91 14.93 4.96
N PRO A 189 2.05 15.91 5.30
CA PRO A 189 2.52 17.23 5.77
C PRO A 189 3.35 17.17 7.07
N LEU A 190 3.04 16.23 7.97
CA LEU A 190 3.77 16.04 9.24
C LEU A 190 5.19 15.49 9.03
N TRP A 191 5.42 14.84 7.90
CA TRP A 191 6.73 14.38 7.46
C TRP A 191 7.44 15.33 6.52
N HIS A 192 6.85 16.51 6.26
CA HIS A 192 7.35 17.50 5.32
C HIS A 192 7.53 16.93 3.91
N ILE A 193 6.67 16.00 3.51
CA ILE A 193 6.63 15.46 2.14
C ILE A 193 5.36 15.94 1.43
N LYS A 194 5.47 16.17 0.13
CA LYS A 194 4.33 16.52 -0.72
C LYS A 194 3.71 15.28 -1.35
N LEU A 195 2.40 15.33 -1.51
CA LEU A 195 1.64 14.30 -2.21
C LEU A 195 1.82 14.40 -3.73
N PRO A 196 1.58 13.30 -4.46
CA PRO A 196 1.74 13.27 -5.91
C PRO A 196 0.77 14.20 -6.64
N ARG A 197 1.17 14.58 -7.85
CA ARG A 197 0.38 15.47 -8.72
C ARG A 197 -0.50 14.66 -9.66
N TRP A 198 -1.65 15.26 -9.99
CA TRP A 198 -2.66 14.70 -10.91
C TRP A 198 -2.71 15.44 -12.26
N ARG A 199 -1.88 16.47 -12.43
CA ARG A 199 -1.91 17.33 -13.61
C ARG A 199 -0.66 17.12 -14.43
N PHE A 200 -0.84 17.04 -15.75
CA PHE A 200 0.27 16.92 -16.67
C PHE A 200 1.26 18.10 -16.56
N ASN A 201 2.54 17.78 -16.71
CA ASN A 201 3.61 18.75 -16.80
C ASN A 201 3.44 19.56 -18.09
N LYS A 202 3.38 20.89 -17.96
CA LYS A 202 3.16 21.82 -19.08
C LYS A 202 4.26 21.76 -20.13
N ASN A 203 5.46 21.33 -19.77
CA ASN A 203 6.63 21.26 -20.63
C ASN A 203 6.83 19.89 -21.27
N LEU A 204 5.92 18.93 -21.05
CA LEU A 204 6.04 17.61 -21.67
C LEU A 204 5.86 17.68 -23.18
N ARG A 205 6.55 16.79 -23.89
CA ARG A 205 6.38 16.61 -25.34
C ARG A 205 5.45 15.43 -25.55
N TRP A 206 4.26 15.71 -26.06
CA TRP A 206 3.20 14.72 -26.27
C TRP A 206 3.65 13.56 -27.17
N SER A 207 4.52 13.79 -28.15
CA SER A 207 5.06 12.71 -29.00
C SER A 207 5.92 11.71 -28.23
N ILE A 208 6.72 12.17 -27.26
CA ILE A 208 7.53 11.29 -26.41
C ILE A 208 6.63 10.53 -25.44
N LEU A 209 5.63 11.22 -24.88
CA LEU A 209 4.63 10.57 -24.04
C LEU A 209 3.86 9.49 -24.82
N LEU A 210 3.49 9.77 -26.07
CA LEU A 210 2.81 8.82 -26.95
C LEU A 210 3.66 7.56 -27.18
N ILE A 211 4.96 7.69 -27.43
CA ILE A 211 5.87 6.54 -27.57
C ILE A 211 5.84 5.68 -26.30
N ALA A 212 5.94 6.31 -25.11
CA ALA A 212 5.88 5.58 -23.85
C ALA A 212 4.51 4.91 -23.62
N VAL A 213 3.41 5.60 -23.95
CA VAL A 213 2.06 5.03 -23.87
C VAL A 213 1.92 3.83 -24.81
N VAL A 214 2.43 3.91 -26.05
CA VAL A 214 2.42 2.79 -26.99
C VAL A 214 3.21 1.60 -26.44
N VAL A 215 4.38 1.83 -25.83
CA VAL A 215 5.16 0.76 -25.19
C VAL A 215 4.36 0.10 -24.05
N GLY A 216 3.76 0.92 -23.17
CA GLY A 216 2.92 0.40 -22.07
C GLY A 216 1.69 -0.36 -22.57
N THR A 217 0.98 0.18 -23.56
CA THR A 217 -0.19 -0.48 -24.16
C THR A 217 0.18 -1.77 -24.89
N ALA A 218 1.30 -1.80 -25.61
CA ALA A 218 1.80 -3.02 -26.24
C ALA A 218 2.09 -4.11 -25.19
N TYR A 219 2.66 -3.73 -24.04
CA TYR A 219 2.86 -4.65 -22.93
C TYR A 219 1.54 -5.12 -22.32
N VAL A 220 0.56 -4.23 -22.09
CA VAL A 220 -0.77 -4.60 -21.58
C VAL A 220 -1.45 -5.61 -22.51
N ILE A 221 -1.39 -5.39 -23.82
CA ILE A 221 -1.93 -6.31 -24.83
C ILE A 221 -1.18 -7.64 -24.78
N PHE A 222 0.14 -7.61 -24.76
CA PHE A 222 0.93 -8.83 -24.67
C PHE A 222 0.64 -9.62 -23.38
N ASN A 223 0.58 -8.97 -22.23
CA ASN A 223 0.36 -9.57 -20.91
C ASN A 223 -1.03 -10.23 -20.78
N GLY A 224 -2.06 -9.66 -21.42
CA GLY A 224 -3.43 -10.19 -21.35
C GLY A 224 -3.80 -11.19 -22.42
N PHE A 225 -3.27 -11.01 -23.64
CA PHE A 225 -3.78 -11.71 -24.80
C PHE A 225 -2.81 -12.76 -25.34
N SER A 226 -1.52 -12.68 -25.03
CA SER A 226 -0.55 -13.69 -25.46
C SER A 226 -0.77 -14.99 -24.69
N THR A 227 -0.93 -16.10 -25.41
CA THR A 227 -0.95 -17.46 -24.84
C THR A 227 0.25 -18.27 -25.29
N ALA A 228 1.28 -17.60 -25.81
CA ALA A 228 2.53 -18.22 -26.25
C ALA A 228 3.29 -18.78 -25.05
N ASP A 229 3.84 -19.99 -25.21
CA ASP A 229 4.69 -20.67 -24.22
C ASP A 229 6.13 -20.88 -24.74
N GLN A 230 6.39 -20.46 -25.98
CA GLN A 230 7.66 -20.56 -26.70
C GLN A 230 7.74 -19.54 -27.85
N TRP A 231 8.96 -19.22 -28.28
CA TRP A 231 9.25 -18.19 -29.29
C TRP A 231 8.53 -18.37 -30.62
N GLN A 232 8.38 -19.61 -31.10
CA GLN A 232 7.74 -19.94 -32.37
C GLN A 232 6.26 -19.54 -32.39
N THR A 233 5.63 -19.47 -31.22
CA THR A 233 4.21 -19.18 -31.06
C THR A 233 3.93 -17.72 -30.71
N LEU A 234 4.96 -16.90 -30.51
CA LEU A 234 4.86 -15.52 -30.04
C LEU A 234 3.85 -14.67 -30.84
N LEU A 235 3.84 -14.82 -32.16
CA LEU A 235 3.00 -14.01 -33.05
C LEU A 235 1.71 -14.72 -33.48
N THR A 236 1.54 -16.00 -33.14
CA THR A 236 0.42 -16.83 -33.61
C THR A 236 -0.55 -17.25 -32.51
N HIS A 237 -0.11 -17.28 -31.25
CA HIS A 237 -0.91 -17.72 -30.11
C HIS A 237 -1.41 -16.52 -29.30
N TRP A 238 -2.62 -16.07 -29.66
CA TRP A 238 -3.30 -14.96 -29.03
C TRP A 238 -4.76 -15.32 -28.75
N ALA A 239 -5.23 -15.05 -27.53
CA ALA A 239 -6.61 -15.33 -27.13
C ALA A 239 -7.19 -14.17 -26.32
N VAL A 240 -8.52 -14.07 -26.30
CA VAL A 240 -9.22 -13.11 -25.44
C VAL A 240 -9.17 -13.64 -23.99
N PRO A 241 -8.92 -12.78 -22.98
CA PRO A 241 -8.94 -13.17 -21.58
C PRO A 241 -10.24 -13.88 -21.16
N HIS A 242 -10.12 -14.97 -20.39
CA HIS A 242 -11.23 -15.90 -20.12
C HIS A 242 -11.98 -15.63 -18.80
N TYR A 243 -11.43 -14.77 -17.92
CA TYR A 243 -11.95 -14.55 -16.57
C TYR A 243 -12.31 -13.08 -16.28
N PRO A 244 -13.23 -12.44 -17.03
CA PRO A 244 -13.65 -11.06 -16.78
C PRO A 244 -14.55 -10.97 -15.54
N LYS A 245 -13.97 -11.13 -14.33
CA LYS A 245 -14.69 -11.06 -13.06
C LYS A 245 -14.51 -9.71 -12.40
N LEU A 246 -15.58 -9.18 -11.81
CA LEU A 246 -15.57 -7.86 -11.17
C LEU A 246 -14.60 -7.78 -9.97
N ASN A 247 -14.43 -8.87 -9.23
CA ASN A 247 -13.46 -8.93 -8.13
C ASN A 247 -12.01 -8.83 -8.60
N LEU A 248 -11.66 -9.37 -9.77
CA LEU A 248 -10.33 -9.22 -10.37
C LEU A 248 -10.13 -7.78 -10.87
N PHE A 249 -11.19 -7.13 -11.35
CA PHE A 249 -11.17 -5.71 -11.66
C PHE A 249 -10.85 -4.85 -10.43
N TYR A 250 -11.52 -5.09 -9.31
CA TYR A 250 -11.24 -4.33 -8.09
C TYR A 250 -9.86 -4.63 -7.51
N GLN A 251 -9.35 -5.87 -7.62
CA GLN A 251 -7.96 -6.19 -7.24
C GLN A 251 -6.94 -5.45 -8.10
N ALA A 252 -7.12 -5.39 -9.42
CA ALA A 252 -6.23 -4.62 -10.29
C ALA A 252 -6.29 -3.10 -10.01
N LEU A 253 -7.47 -2.59 -9.64
CA LEU A 253 -7.64 -1.20 -9.25
C LEU A 253 -6.99 -0.92 -7.89
N GLU A 254 -7.10 -1.85 -6.96
CA GLU A 254 -6.50 -1.82 -5.63
C GLU A 254 -4.97 -1.76 -5.74
N ALA A 255 -4.35 -2.67 -6.49
CA ALA A 255 -2.92 -2.69 -6.75
C ALA A 255 -2.47 -1.40 -7.46
N GLY A 256 -3.11 -1.04 -8.57
CA GLY A 256 -2.71 0.14 -9.34
C GLY A 256 -2.85 1.47 -8.60
N ILE A 257 -3.89 1.65 -7.77
CA ILE A 257 -4.00 2.86 -6.92
C ILE A 257 -3.00 2.78 -5.76
N GLY A 258 -3.02 1.68 -5.02
CA GLY A 258 -2.29 1.55 -3.76
C GLY A 258 -0.79 1.55 -3.95
N GLU A 259 -0.31 0.72 -4.86
CA GLU A 259 1.13 0.54 -5.08
C GLU A 259 1.75 1.77 -5.76
N GLU A 260 1.06 2.40 -6.72
CA GLU A 260 1.55 3.65 -7.32
C GLU A 260 1.52 4.81 -6.32
N TRP A 261 0.47 4.93 -5.52
CA TRP A 261 0.40 5.97 -4.48
C TRP A 261 1.50 5.79 -3.43
N LEU A 262 1.73 4.56 -2.98
CA LEU A 262 2.79 4.22 -2.04
C LEU A 262 4.16 4.53 -2.62
N HIS A 263 4.49 3.97 -3.80
CA HIS A 263 5.84 4.03 -4.33
C HIS A 263 6.16 5.39 -4.96
N ARG A 264 5.30 5.88 -5.85
CA ARG A 264 5.56 7.11 -6.63
C ARG A 264 5.06 8.35 -5.92
N GLY A 265 4.03 8.21 -5.10
CA GLY A 265 3.50 9.29 -4.28
C GLY A 265 4.31 9.53 -3.01
N LEU A 266 4.46 8.51 -2.17
CA LEU A 266 5.03 8.68 -0.83
C LEU A 266 6.52 8.37 -0.75
N ILE A 267 6.95 7.19 -1.25
CA ILE A 267 8.34 6.75 -1.13
C ILE A 267 9.26 7.65 -1.96
N VAL A 268 8.90 7.99 -3.20
CA VAL A 268 9.68 8.95 -4.01
C VAL A 268 9.80 10.30 -3.29
N SER A 269 8.71 10.85 -2.75
CA SER A 269 8.77 12.11 -2.00
C SER A 269 9.65 12.00 -0.75
N LEU A 270 9.63 10.86 -0.05
CA LEU A 270 10.56 10.59 1.07
C LEU A 270 12.01 10.52 0.61
N LEU A 271 12.31 9.82 -0.49
CA LEU A 271 13.65 9.74 -1.05
C LEU A 271 14.17 11.13 -1.46
N LEU A 272 13.26 12.04 -1.86
CA LEU A 272 13.59 13.43 -2.16
C LEU A 272 13.98 14.26 -0.91
N THR A 273 13.67 13.80 0.30
CA THR A 273 14.13 14.46 1.54
C THR A 273 15.58 14.15 1.91
N LEU A 274 16.19 13.12 1.31
CA LEU A 274 17.58 12.76 1.57
C LEU A 274 18.55 13.87 1.10
N PRO A 275 19.76 13.99 1.68
CA PRO A 275 20.74 14.95 1.20
C PRO A 275 21.16 14.67 -0.25
N GLN A 276 21.40 15.73 -1.03
CA GLN A 276 21.70 15.62 -2.48
C GLN A 276 22.96 14.80 -2.81
N HIS A 277 23.89 14.60 -1.86
CA HIS A 277 25.08 13.77 -2.07
C HIS A 277 24.81 12.26 -1.95
N TRP A 278 23.73 11.85 -1.29
CA TRP A 278 23.32 10.43 -1.19
C TRP A 278 22.56 9.95 -2.42
N ALA A 279 21.98 10.88 -3.18
CA ALA A 279 21.23 10.58 -4.37
C ALA A 279 21.75 11.51 -5.46
N HIS A 280 22.62 11.03 -6.32
CA HIS A 280 22.98 11.72 -7.57
C HIS A 280 21.73 11.75 -8.49
N ARG A 281 20.76 12.61 -8.15
CA ARG A 281 19.34 12.61 -8.56
C ARG A 281 19.14 12.99 -10.02
N SER A 282 19.70 12.22 -10.94
CA SER A 282 19.03 12.17 -12.23
C SER A 282 17.64 11.55 -12.00
N PRO A 283 16.59 12.03 -12.67
CA PRO A 283 15.26 11.41 -12.61
C PRO A 283 15.32 9.90 -12.96
N PHE A 284 16.27 9.49 -13.81
CA PHE A 284 16.52 8.08 -14.11
C PHE A 284 17.02 7.29 -12.90
N THR A 285 18.01 7.81 -12.17
CA THR A 285 18.53 7.17 -10.94
C THR A 285 17.43 7.01 -9.91
N LEU A 286 16.56 8.02 -9.75
CA LEU A 286 15.44 7.94 -8.84
C LEU A 286 14.38 6.91 -9.31
N ALA A 287 14.15 6.81 -10.62
CA ALA A 287 13.26 5.79 -11.18
C ALA A 287 13.83 4.38 -10.96
N LEU A 288 15.15 4.20 -11.10
CA LEU A 288 15.85 2.95 -10.83
C LEU A 288 15.69 2.52 -9.36
N ILE A 289 15.89 3.45 -8.42
CA ILE A 289 15.71 3.18 -6.99
C ILE A 289 14.23 2.86 -6.68
N SER A 290 13.30 3.63 -7.23
CA SER A 290 11.86 3.39 -7.06
C SER A 290 11.46 2.01 -7.58
N GLY A 291 11.94 1.63 -8.77
CA GLY A 291 11.71 0.31 -9.35
C GLY A 291 12.35 -0.80 -8.51
N ALA A 292 13.56 -0.60 -7.99
CA ALA A 292 14.24 -1.58 -7.15
C ALA A 292 13.49 -1.81 -5.84
N ILE A 293 13.04 -0.75 -5.16
CA ILE A 293 12.22 -0.88 -3.94
C ILE A 293 10.93 -1.64 -4.25
N PHE A 294 10.25 -1.30 -5.35
CA PHE A 294 9.00 -1.94 -5.75
C PHE A 294 9.18 -3.43 -6.09
N GLY A 295 10.19 -3.76 -6.89
CA GLY A 295 10.53 -5.15 -7.23
C GLY A 295 10.95 -5.95 -6.00
N LEU A 296 11.77 -5.40 -5.10
CA LEU A 296 12.18 -6.08 -3.87
C LEU A 296 11.01 -6.30 -2.91
N TRP A 297 10.04 -5.38 -2.87
CA TRP A 297 8.89 -5.48 -1.99
C TRP A 297 8.01 -6.70 -2.30
N HIS A 298 7.99 -7.17 -3.55
CA HIS A 298 7.29 -8.39 -3.97
C HIS A 298 7.80 -9.68 -3.33
N ILE A 299 8.93 -9.64 -2.59
CA ILE A 299 9.37 -10.77 -1.77
C ILE A 299 8.30 -11.22 -0.75
N THR A 300 7.37 -10.33 -0.38
CA THR A 300 6.21 -10.63 0.47
C THR A 300 5.31 -11.71 -0.13
N ASN A 301 5.33 -11.91 -1.45
CA ASN A 301 4.53 -12.93 -2.12
C ASN A 301 5.02 -14.36 -1.90
N LEU A 302 6.21 -14.56 -1.30
CA LEU A 302 6.66 -15.89 -0.84
C LEU A 302 5.70 -16.55 0.15
N VAL A 303 4.80 -15.78 0.76
CA VAL A 303 3.74 -16.31 1.63
C VAL A 303 2.73 -17.18 0.85
N VAL A 304 2.52 -16.90 -0.43
CA VAL A 304 1.50 -17.56 -1.28
C VAL A 304 2.04 -18.12 -2.61
N GLN A 305 3.28 -17.81 -2.97
CA GLN A 305 3.95 -18.24 -4.20
C GLN A 305 5.24 -19.01 -3.89
N ASN A 306 5.69 -19.82 -4.86
CA ASN A 306 7.01 -20.45 -4.79
C ASN A 306 8.13 -19.49 -5.21
N VAL A 307 9.37 -19.83 -4.83
CA VAL A 307 10.54 -18.98 -5.04
C VAL A 307 10.74 -18.56 -6.51
N PRO A 308 10.72 -19.47 -7.52
CA PRO A 308 10.87 -19.05 -8.91
C PRO A 308 9.81 -18.06 -9.39
N ALA A 309 8.54 -18.28 -9.02
CA ALA A 309 7.44 -17.38 -9.37
C ALA A 309 7.67 -15.99 -8.75
N THR A 310 8.02 -15.93 -7.46
CA THR A 310 8.29 -14.66 -6.77
C THR A 310 9.49 -13.95 -7.38
N VAL A 311 10.61 -14.63 -7.65
CA VAL A 311 11.80 -13.98 -8.23
C VAL A 311 11.51 -13.41 -9.62
N ASN A 312 10.76 -14.14 -10.46
CA ASN A 312 10.33 -13.63 -11.76
C ASN A 312 9.42 -12.40 -11.62
N GLN A 313 8.46 -12.45 -10.68
CA GLN A 313 7.61 -11.31 -10.37
C GLN A 313 8.41 -10.10 -9.87
N MET A 314 9.43 -10.30 -9.03
CA MET A 314 10.30 -9.23 -8.54
C MET A 314 11.07 -8.53 -9.69
N ILE A 315 11.54 -9.29 -10.69
CA ILE A 315 12.26 -8.73 -11.86
C ILE A 315 11.29 -7.99 -12.79
N SER A 316 10.11 -8.55 -13.04
CA SER A 316 9.06 -7.90 -13.83
C SER A 316 8.58 -6.61 -13.16
N ALA A 317 8.28 -6.68 -11.86
CA ALA A 317 7.90 -5.55 -11.03
C ALA A 317 9.01 -4.49 -10.96
N PHE A 318 10.29 -4.87 -10.92
CA PHE A 318 11.40 -3.91 -11.05
C PHE A 318 11.32 -3.13 -12.37
N GLY A 319 11.18 -3.83 -13.50
CA GLY A 319 11.10 -3.22 -14.83
C GLY A 319 9.89 -2.30 -14.98
N GLY A 320 8.68 -2.83 -14.74
CA GLY A 320 7.44 -2.05 -14.79
C GLY A 320 7.44 -0.92 -13.76
N GLY A 321 7.99 -1.20 -12.57
CA GLY A 321 8.26 -0.28 -11.48
C GLY A 321 8.97 0.99 -11.92
N LEU A 322 10.13 0.78 -12.52
CA LEU A 322 11.01 1.79 -13.07
C LEU A 322 10.32 2.56 -14.20
N PHE A 323 9.65 1.86 -15.13
CA PHE A 323 8.92 2.49 -16.23
C PHE A 323 7.79 3.42 -15.74
N MET A 324 6.93 2.98 -14.81
CA MET A 324 5.85 3.84 -14.30
C MET A 324 6.40 5.02 -13.48
N ALA A 325 7.53 4.86 -12.77
CA ALA A 325 8.19 5.98 -12.10
C ALA A 325 8.66 7.03 -13.12
N ALA A 326 9.33 6.60 -14.19
CA ALA A 326 9.75 7.48 -15.27
C ALA A 326 8.56 8.13 -16.00
N LEU A 327 7.47 7.39 -16.21
CA LEU A 327 6.22 7.87 -16.78
C LEU A 327 5.59 8.95 -15.92
N TYR A 328 5.56 8.76 -14.60
CA TYR A 328 5.10 9.78 -13.65
C TYR A 328 6.01 11.02 -13.66
N PHE A 329 7.33 10.85 -13.59
CA PHE A 329 8.25 11.99 -13.53
C PHE A 329 8.14 12.83 -14.80
N TYR A 330 8.12 12.19 -15.97
CA TYR A 330 8.01 12.90 -17.25
C TYR A 330 6.64 13.54 -17.45
N SER A 331 5.57 12.79 -17.21
CA SER A 331 4.20 13.27 -17.44
C SER A 331 3.73 14.27 -16.40
N GLY A 332 4.27 14.23 -15.17
CA GLY A 332 3.80 15.03 -14.03
C GLY A 332 2.50 14.54 -13.39
N SER A 333 1.87 13.47 -13.91
CA SER A 333 0.59 12.97 -13.43
C SER A 333 0.69 11.52 -12.96
N ILE A 334 0.35 11.28 -11.69
CA ILE A 334 0.29 9.92 -11.13
C ILE A 334 -0.84 9.09 -11.75
N SER A 335 -1.87 9.74 -12.29
CA SER A 335 -3.01 9.04 -12.91
C SER A 335 -2.59 8.12 -14.06
N LEU A 336 -1.54 8.49 -14.80
CA LEU A 336 -1.08 7.68 -15.92
C LEU A 336 -0.36 6.41 -15.46
N ALA A 337 0.41 6.50 -14.36
CA ALA A 337 1.02 5.34 -13.71
C ALA A 337 -0.05 4.41 -13.13
N ILE A 338 -1.04 4.96 -12.41
CA ILE A 338 -2.18 4.20 -11.86
C ILE A 338 -2.93 3.48 -12.98
N LEU A 339 -3.29 4.20 -14.05
CA LEU A 339 -4.03 3.61 -15.17
C LEU A 339 -3.25 2.48 -15.83
N MET A 340 -1.98 2.70 -16.15
CA MET A 340 -1.16 1.70 -16.83
C MET A 340 -0.91 0.46 -15.95
N HIS A 341 -0.70 0.65 -14.65
CA HIS A 341 -0.56 -0.45 -13.71
C HIS A 341 -1.87 -1.24 -13.58
N THR A 342 -3.00 -0.57 -13.31
CA THR A 342 -4.30 -1.23 -13.23
C THR A 342 -4.63 -1.98 -14.52
N MET A 343 -4.34 -1.43 -15.70
CA MET A 343 -4.59 -2.14 -16.97
C MET A 343 -3.67 -3.35 -17.15
N THR A 344 -2.41 -3.25 -16.73
CA THR A 344 -1.45 -4.37 -16.78
C THR A 344 -1.97 -5.54 -15.96
N ASP A 345 -2.30 -5.28 -14.71
CA ASP A 345 -2.77 -6.27 -13.76
C ASP A 345 -4.13 -6.82 -14.16
N LEU A 346 -5.06 -5.94 -14.57
CA LEU A 346 -6.39 -6.35 -15.00
C LEU A 346 -6.33 -7.37 -16.13
N MET A 347 -5.53 -7.07 -17.16
CA MET A 347 -5.39 -7.95 -18.31
C MET A 347 -4.71 -9.26 -17.94
N GLY A 348 -3.66 -9.22 -17.11
CA GLY A 348 -3.02 -10.44 -16.59
C GLY A 348 -3.97 -11.30 -15.75
N PHE A 349 -4.72 -10.68 -14.83
CA PHE A 349 -5.67 -11.37 -13.96
C PHE A 349 -6.84 -11.95 -14.74
N PHE A 350 -7.35 -11.26 -15.76
CA PHE A 350 -8.38 -11.81 -16.63
C PHE A 350 -7.86 -12.98 -17.49
N ALA A 351 -6.57 -12.99 -17.84
CA ALA A 351 -5.96 -14.07 -18.59
C ALA A 351 -5.78 -15.33 -17.72
N THR A 352 -5.34 -15.17 -16.48
CA THR A 352 -4.98 -16.29 -15.57
C THR A 352 -6.11 -16.70 -14.63
N GLY A 353 -7.07 -15.81 -14.38
CA GLY A 353 -8.14 -15.98 -13.38
C GLY A 353 -7.69 -15.80 -11.93
N THR A 354 -6.44 -15.36 -11.68
CA THR A 354 -5.85 -15.24 -10.34
C THR A 354 -4.78 -14.15 -10.28
N VAL A 355 -4.53 -13.62 -9.07
CA VAL A 355 -3.43 -12.69 -8.77
C VAL A 355 -2.12 -13.42 -8.43
N ILE A 356 -2.16 -14.74 -8.28
CA ILE A 356 -1.01 -15.56 -7.88
C ILE A 356 -0.21 -15.94 -9.13
N SER A 357 1.08 -15.60 -9.14
CA SER A 357 1.99 -15.98 -10.22
C SER A 357 2.36 -17.48 -10.14
N THR A 358 2.47 -18.12 -11.30
CA THR A 358 2.91 -19.51 -11.44
C THR A 358 4.41 -19.61 -11.71
N THR A 359 4.98 -20.80 -11.53
CA THR A 359 6.40 -21.05 -11.85
C THR A 359 6.68 -20.78 -13.33
N PRO A 360 7.65 -19.89 -13.65
CA PRO A 360 7.99 -19.57 -15.02
C PRO A 360 8.73 -20.72 -15.72
N ASN A 361 8.40 -20.96 -16.99
CA ASN A 361 9.23 -21.74 -17.92
C ASN A 361 10.37 -20.89 -18.49
N LEU A 362 11.26 -21.49 -19.32
CA LEU A 362 12.40 -20.77 -19.91
C LEU A 362 11.96 -19.55 -20.74
N TYR A 363 10.94 -19.72 -21.59
CA TYR A 363 10.41 -18.65 -22.42
C TYR A 363 9.91 -17.46 -21.59
N GLN A 364 9.21 -17.73 -20.48
CA GLN A 364 8.70 -16.70 -19.58
C GLN A 364 9.84 -15.93 -18.88
N TRP A 365 10.93 -16.60 -18.50
CA TRP A 365 12.13 -15.92 -17.99
C TRP A 365 12.73 -14.98 -19.03
N GLU A 366 12.88 -15.44 -20.28
CA GLU A 366 13.46 -14.64 -21.37
C GLU A 366 12.59 -13.42 -21.68
N ILE A 367 11.27 -13.61 -21.74
CA ILE A 367 10.29 -12.53 -21.93
C ILE A 367 10.36 -11.52 -20.77
N THR A 368 10.42 -11.97 -19.52
CA THR A 368 10.58 -11.06 -18.36
C THR A 368 11.84 -10.22 -18.47
N ILE A 369 12.97 -10.82 -18.86
CA ILE A 369 14.23 -10.09 -19.03
C ILE A 369 14.11 -9.06 -20.16
N ILE A 370 13.58 -9.46 -21.32
CA ILE A 370 13.43 -8.59 -22.50
C ILE A 370 12.48 -7.42 -22.21
N THR A 371 11.33 -7.68 -21.59
CA THR A 371 10.37 -6.65 -21.20
C THR A 371 10.96 -5.69 -20.17
N THR A 372 11.72 -6.18 -19.18
CA THR A 372 12.46 -5.32 -18.24
C THR A 372 13.48 -4.43 -18.96
N LEU A 373 14.22 -4.95 -19.95
CA LEU A 373 15.14 -4.14 -20.74
C LEU A 373 14.43 -3.07 -21.58
N ILE A 374 13.28 -3.40 -22.18
CA ILE A 374 12.42 -2.44 -22.89
C ILE A 374 11.95 -1.33 -21.93
N PHE A 375 11.54 -1.68 -20.71
CA PHE A 375 11.14 -0.72 -19.70
C PHE A 375 12.27 0.18 -19.22
N VAL A 376 13.49 -0.37 -19.05
CA VAL A 376 14.69 0.43 -18.76
C VAL A 376 14.96 1.43 -19.88
N ALA A 377 14.88 1.00 -21.14
CA ALA A 377 15.08 1.88 -22.30
C ALA A 377 13.99 2.97 -22.40
N ALA A 378 12.72 2.61 -22.21
CA ALA A 378 11.60 3.54 -22.20
C ALA A 378 11.73 4.57 -21.05
N ALA A 379 12.18 4.14 -19.88
CA ALA A 379 12.45 5.05 -18.79
C ALA A 379 13.63 5.98 -19.07
N ALA A 380 14.71 5.49 -19.66
CA ALA A 380 15.84 6.32 -20.07
C ALA A 380 15.39 7.40 -21.08
N LEU A 381 14.55 7.03 -22.07
CA LEU A 381 13.94 7.97 -23.01
C LEU A 381 13.17 9.11 -22.31
N LEU A 382 12.45 8.79 -21.22
CA LEU A 382 11.60 9.72 -20.49
C LEU A 382 12.38 10.60 -19.48
N THR A 383 13.56 10.17 -19.05
CA THR A 383 14.25 10.79 -17.89
C THR A 383 15.69 11.23 -18.15
N MET A 384 16.27 10.88 -19.29
CA MET A 384 17.61 11.30 -19.70
C MET A 384 17.56 12.35 -20.83
N GLY A 385 18.73 12.78 -21.29
CA GLY A 385 18.87 13.69 -22.44
C GLY A 385 18.07 14.99 -22.27
N LYS A 386 17.31 15.36 -23.31
CA LYS A 386 16.48 16.59 -23.32
C LYS A 386 15.28 16.49 -22.37
N GLN A 387 14.81 15.28 -22.09
CA GLN A 387 13.63 14.98 -21.30
C GLN A 387 13.92 15.08 -19.79
N ARG A 388 15.20 14.94 -19.40
CA ARG A 388 15.65 15.09 -18.02
C ARG A 388 15.11 16.35 -17.34
N ALA A 389 15.16 17.51 -18.00
CA ALA A 389 14.70 18.77 -17.41
C ALA A 389 13.20 18.78 -17.14
N VAL A 390 12.40 18.17 -18.03
CA VAL A 390 10.95 18.03 -17.84
C VAL A 390 10.66 17.12 -16.64
N ALA A 391 11.33 15.96 -16.58
CA ALA A 391 11.17 15.03 -15.47
C ALA A 391 11.61 15.64 -14.13
N GLN A 392 12.71 16.42 -14.14
CA GLN A 392 13.23 17.11 -12.96
C GLN A 392 12.23 18.14 -12.42
N GLN A 393 11.56 18.91 -13.28
CA GLN A 393 10.56 19.89 -12.86
C GLN A 393 9.41 19.26 -12.05
N THR A 394 9.01 18.04 -12.40
CA THR A 394 8.02 17.29 -11.62
C THR A 394 8.56 16.97 -10.23
N LEU A 395 9.78 16.45 -10.15
CA LEU A 395 10.44 16.10 -8.88
C LEU A 395 10.66 17.33 -7.98
N ASP A 396 11.07 18.45 -8.55
CA ASP A 396 11.28 19.71 -7.81
C ASP A 396 9.98 20.25 -7.21
N SER A 397 8.82 19.86 -7.77
CA SER A 397 7.53 20.22 -7.18
C SER A 397 7.13 19.36 -5.98
N LEU A 398 7.83 18.24 -5.74
CA LEU A 398 7.62 17.32 -4.62
C LEU A 398 8.55 17.57 -3.42
N THR A 399 9.62 18.34 -3.63
CA THR A 399 10.42 18.98 -2.57
C THR A 399 9.74 20.27 -2.13
#